data_AF-I3CFJ7-F1
#
_entry.id   AF-I3CFJ7-F1
#
_cell.length_a   1.000
_cell.length_b   1.000
_cell.length_c   1.000
_cell.angle_alpha   90.00
_cell.angle_beta   90.00
_cell.angle_gamma   90.00
#
_symmetry.space_group_name_H-M   'P 1'
#
loop_
_entity.id
_entity.type
_entity.pdbx_description
1 polymer ?
#
loop_
_entity_poly.entity_id
_entity_poly.type
_entity_poly.pdbx_seq_one_letter_code
_entity_poly.pdbx_strand_id
1 'polypeptide(L)'
;MRKTVGRVGKKVNGVLTQGFIYQGKLKPVAQLDGQGNLVARFVYASKANIPDYILKNGNTYRVISDHLGSPRLIIDVQTGTIAQRLNYDAFGNITPEFQPFGFAGGLYDVDTKLTRFGARDYEAETERWTSKDPINFKGGSANLFEYVGSAQSIGLTRQVSLLGLLLPL
;
A
#
# COMPACT_ATOMS: atom_id res chain seq x y z
N MET A 1 9.90 0.63 24.87
CA MET A 1 9.74 1.56 23.72
C MET A 1 8.54 1.10 22.90
N ARG A 2 7.42 1.82 22.92
CA ARG A 2 6.18 1.40 22.25
C ARG A 2 6.30 1.74 20.76
N LYS A 3 6.49 0.74 19.90
CA LYS A 3 6.61 0.91 18.44
C LYS A 3 5.23 1.32 17.91
N THR A 4 5.01 2.61 17.67
CA THR A 4 3.77 3.10 17.07
C THR A 4 3.67 2.52 15.66
N VAL A 5 2.60 1.79 15.37
CA VAL A 5 2.34 1.19 14.06
C VAL A 5 1.79 2.30 13.15
N GLY A 6 2.41 2.50 11.98
CA GLY A 6 2.00 3.49 10.97
C GLY A 6 3.06 4.57 10.70
N ARG A 7 3.39 4.81 9.43
CA ARG A 7 4.29 5.91 9.03
C ARG A 7 3.45 7.18 8.90
N VAL A 8 3.54 8.05 9.90
CA VAL A 8 2.77 9.31 9.94
C VAL A 8 3.26 10.37 8.94
N GLY A 9 4.45 10.19 8.36
CA GLY A 9 4.95 11.06 7.30
C GLY A 9 6.28 10.63 6.67
N LYS A 10 6.58 11.24 5.52
CA LYS A 10 7.82 11.10 4.76
C LYS A 10 8.62 12.39 4.88
N LYS A 11 9.92 12.25 5.18
CA LYS A 11 10.88 13.35 5.18
C LYS A 11 11.93 13.10 4.11
N VAL A 12 12.31 14.15 3.39
CA VAL A 12 13.43 14.16 2.44
C VAL A 12 14.43 15.20 2.94
N ASN A 13 15.68 14.81 3.16
CA ASN A 13 16.72 15.67 3.74
C ASN A 13 16.28 16.36 5.05
N GLY A 14 15.54 15.64 5.91
CA GLY A 14 15.04 16.14 7.19
C GLY A 14 13.77 17.00 7.12
N VAL A 15 13.33 17.40 5.93
CA VAL A 15 12.12 18.22 5.70
C VAL A 15 10.92 17.32 5.45
N LEU A 16 9.78 17.57 6.12
CA LEU A 16 8.53 16.84 5.89
C LEU A 16 7.98 17.18 4.49
N THR A 17 7.70 16.15 3.69
CA THR A 17 7.19 16.32 2.32
C THR A 17 5.82 15.68 2.12
N GLN A 18 5.42 14.76 3.00
CA GLN A 18 4.12 14.07 2.94
C GLN A 18 3.71 13.59 4.33
N GLY A 19 2.43 13.67 4.65
CA GLY A 19 1.84 13.13 5.87
C GLY A 19 0.66 12.19 5.60
N PHE A 20 0.34 11.34 6.57
CA PHE A 20 -0.85 10.48 6.53
C PHE A 20 -1.63 10.54 7.85
N ILE A 21 -2.95 10.67 7.76
CA ILE A 21 -3.88 10.49 8.88
C ILE A 21 -4.46 9.09 8.80
N TYR A 22 -4.48 8.38 9.92
CA TYR A 22 -4.93 6.99 9.98
C TYR A 22 -6.21 6.83 10.80
N GLN A 23 -7.10 5.97 10.33
CA GLN A 23 -8.11 5.33 11.16
C GLN A 23 -7.55 4.02 11.72
N GLY A 24 -7.33 3.98 13.03
CA GLY A 24 -6.64 2.86 13.67
C GLY A 24 -5.17 2.78 13.26
N LYS A 25 -4.62 1.57 13.17
CA LYS A 25 -3.16 1.36 12.99
C LYS A 25 -2.70 1.30 11.53
N LEU A 26 -3.58 0.90 10.60
CA LEU A 26 -3.18 0.48 9.26
C LEU A 26 -3.93 1.17 8.11
N LYS A 27 -5.03 1.88 8.38
CA LYS A 27 -5.89 2.44 7.34
C LYS A 27 -5.65 3.95 7.18
N PRO A 28 -4.84 4.40 6.21
CA PRO A 28 -4.69 5.82 5.92
C PRO A 28 -6.01 6.35 5.36
N VAL A 29 -6.60 7.36 6.00
CA VAL A 29 -7.87 8.00 5.59
C VAL A 29 -7.66 9.37 4.96
N ALA A 30 -6.46 9.95 5.11
CA ALA A 30 -6.09 11.17 4.41
C ALA A 30 -4.58 11.25 4.17
N GLN A 31 -4.21 11.94 3.09
CA GLN A 31 -2.85 12.36 2.79
C GLN A 31 -2.74 13.87 2.97
N LEU A 32 -1.65 14.31 3.59
CA LEU A 32 -1.28 15.71 3.78
C LEU A 32 0.00 16.05 3.00
N ASP A 33 0.20 17.32 2.66
CA ASP A 33 1.48 17.83 2.15
C ASP A 33 2.49 18.08 3.28
N GLY A 34 3.67 18.62 2.95
CA GLY A 34 4.72 18.94 3.91
C GLY A 34 4.36 20.06 4.91
N GLN A 35 3.33 20.85 4.61
CA GLN A 35 2.82 21.95 5.42
C GLN A 35 1.60 21.52 6.24
N GLY A 36 1.10 20.29 6.06
CA GLY A 36 -0.06 19.76 6.76
C GLY A 36 -1.39 20.07 6.09
N ASN A 37 -1.41 20.63 4.88
CA ASN A 37 -2.64 20.84 4.13
C ASN A 37 -3.16 19.51 3.58
N LEU A 38 -4.48 19.38 3.49
CA LEU A 38 -5.13 18.19 2.97
C LEU A 38 -4.90 18.06 1.45
N VAL A 39 -4.28 16.94 1.04
CA VAL A 39 -4.06 16.59 -0.37
C VAL A 39 -5.15 15.67 -0.89
N ALA A 40 -5.50 14.63 -0.13
CA ALA A 40 -6.53 13.67 -0.52
C ALA A 40 -7.20 13.03 0.70
N ARG A 41 -8.46 12.62 0.56
CA ARG A 41 -9.14 11.71 1.50
C ARG A 41 -9.42 10.37 0.83
N PHE A 42 -9.33 9.30 1.62
CA PHE A 42 -9.50 7.93 1.19
C PHE A 42 -10.70 7.30 1.89
N VAL A 43 -11.68 6.85 1.10
CA VAL A 43 -12.94 6.29 1.62
C VAL A 43 -12.96 4.80 1.34
N TYR A 44 -13.02 4.00 2.41
CA TYR A 44 -13.06 2.54 2.36
C TYR A 44 -14.50 2.05 2.44
N ALA A 45 -14.86 1.05 1.62
CA ALA A 45 -16.17 0.41 1.69
C ALA A 45 -16.07 -1.11 1.51
N SER A 46 -15.70 -1.56 0.32
CA SER A 46 -15.76 -2.97 -0.09
C SER A 46 -14.59 -3.81 0.41
N LYS A 47 -13.40 -3.21 0.54
CA LYS A 47 -12.16 -3.88 0.96
C LYS A 47 -11.53 -3.18 2.15
N ALA A 48 -10.82 -3.95 2.98
CA ALA A 48 -10.17 -3.42 4.17
C ALA A 48 -8.84 -2.70 3.89
N ASN A 49 -8.13 -3.11 2.82
CA ASN A 49 -6.76 -2.71 2.51
C ASN A 49 -6.65 -1.62 1.43
N ILE A 50 -7.71 -1.33 0.67
CA ILE A 50 -7.70 -0.31 -0.38
C ILE A 50 -8.99 0.53 -0.33
N PRO A 51 -8.92 1.87 -0.50
CA PRO A 51 -10.12 2.68 -0.60
C PRO A 51 -10.89 2.38 -1.89
N ASP A 52 -12.20 2.58 -1.81
CA ASP A 52 -13.14 2.54 -2.93
C ASP A 52 -13.19 3.89 -3.66
N TYR A 53 -12.98 4.98 -2.91
CA TYR A 53 -12.99 6.34 -3.45
C TYR A 53 -11.82 7.19 -2.93
N ILE A 54 -11.37 8.11 -3.77
CA ILE A 54 -10.40 9.15 -3.45
C ILE A 54 -11.08 10.50 -3.69
N LEU A 55 -11.09 11.37 -2.68
CA LEU A 55 -11.49 12.77 -2.84
C LEU A 55 -10.22 13.61 -2.94
N LYS A 56 -10.02 14.30 -4.06
CA LYS A 56 -8.81 15.07 -4.35
C LYS A 56 -9.16 16.27 -5.22
N ASN A 57 -8.67 17.46 -4.87
CA ASN A 57 -8.89 18.71 -5.61
C ASN A 57 -10.38 19.01 -5.91
N GLY A 58 -11.28 18.70 -4.97
CA GLY A 58 -12.72 18.91 -5.14
C GLY A 58 -13.45 17.81 -5.94
N ASN A 59 -12.72 16.89 -6.57
CA ASN A 59 -13.30 15.81 -7.37
C ASN A 59 -13.33 14.49 -6.58
N THR A 60 -14.23 13.59 -6.98
CA THR A 60 -14.33 12.23 -6.46
C THR A 60 -13.91 11.24 -7.54
N TYR A 61 -12.99 10.34 -7.18
CA TYR A 61 -12.47 9.31 -8.08
C TYR A 61 -12.81 7.93 -7.55
N ARG A 62 -13.27 7.03 -8.42
CA ARG A 62 -13.47 5.61 -8.15
C ARG A 62 -12.16 4.87 -8.32
N VAL A 63 -11.81 4.04 -7.35
CA VAL A 63 -10.67 3.11 -7.43
C VAL A 63 -11.18 1.75 -7.90
N ILE A 64 -10.66 1.27 -9.01
CA ILE A 64 -10.88 -0.11 -9.47
C ILE A 64 -9.61 -0.89 -9.13
N SER A 65 -9.75 -1.93 -8.30
CA SER A 65 -8.64 -2.78 -7.85
C SER A 65 -8.83 -4.24 -8.26
N ASP A 66 -7.74 -4.96 -8.42
CA ASP A 66 -7.77 -6.41 -8.62
C ASP A 66 -8.19 -7.18 -7.34
N HIS A 67 -8.27 -8.50 -7.42
CA HIS A 67 -8.73 -9.34 -6.31
C HIS A 67 -7.87 -9.23 -5.04
N LEU A 68 -6.57 -8.89 -5.15
CA LEU A 68 -5.68 -8.66 -4.00
C LEU A 68 -5.82 -7.24 -3.42
N GLY A 69 -6.45 -6.33 -4.16
CA GLY A 69 -6.60 -4.93 -3.76
C GLY A 69 -5.57 -3.98 -4.39
N SER A 70 -4.80 -4.43 -5.39
CA SER A 70 -3.89 -3.54 -6.12
C SER A 70 -4.70 -2.62 -7.06
N PRO A 71 -4.61 -1.29 -6.96
CA PRO A 71 -5.32 -0.37 -7.86
C PRO A 71 -4.90 -0.57 -9.31
N ARG A 72 -5.84 -0.70 -10.23
CA ARG A 72 -5.61 -0.83 -11.68
C ARG A 72 -6.07 0.41 -12.44
N LEU A 73 -7.17 1.03 -12.03
CA LEU A 73 -7.70 2.26 -12.63
C LEU A 73 -8.16 3.23 -11.55
N ILE A 74 -7.93 4.51 -11.79
CA ILE A 74 -8.52 5.63 -11.07
C ILE A 74 -9.38 6.39 -12.06
N ILE A 75 -10.68 6.45 -11.82
CA ILE A 75 -11.68 6.99 -12.75
C ILE A 75 -12.39 8.16 -12.09
N ASP A 76 -12.45 9.30 -12.76
CA ASP A 76 -13.25 10.44 -12.32
C ASP A 76 -14.74 10.07 -12.35
N VAL A 77 -15.44 10.17 -11.21
CA VAL A 77 -16.84 9.74 -11.09
C VAL A 77 -17.78 10.63 -11.90
N GLN A 78 -17.45 11.90 -12.07
CA GLN A 78 -18.32 12.85 -12.77
C GLN A 78 -18.19 12.73 -14.28
N THR A 79 -16.97 12.55 -14.79
CA THR A 79 -16.70 12.56 -16.24
C THR A 79 -16.48 11.17 -16.84
N GLY A 80 -16.21 10.15 -16.03
CA GLY A 80 -15.80 8.83 -16.49
C GLY A 80 -14.37 8.77 -17.04
N THR A 81 -13.62 9.88 -17.01
CA THR A 81 -12.25 9.95 -17.51
C THR A 81 -11.31 9.12 -16.63
N ILE A 82 -10.41 8.36 -17.26
CA ILE A 82 -9.35 7.64 -16.55
C ILE A 82 -8.26 8.63 -16.15
N ALA A 83 -8.22 8.99 -14.87
CA ALA A 83 -7.18 9.85 -14.30
C ALA A 83 -5.84 9.12 -14.13
N GLN A 84 -5.87 7.80 -13.93
CA GLN A 84 -4.66 6.98 -13.88
C GLN A 84 -4.97 5.54 -14.27
N ARG A 85 -4.04 4.91 -15.01
CA ARG A 85 -3.98 3.46 -15.22
C ARG A 85 -2.66 2.93 -14.64
N LEU A 86 -2.73 1.86 -13.87
CA LEU A 86 -1.56 1.22 -13.26
C LEU A 86 -1.35 -0.17 -13.86
N ASN A 87 -0.18 -0.36 -14.48
CA ASN A 87 0.28 -1.64 -14.97
C ASN A 87 1.39 -2.13 -14.04
N TYR A 88 1.15 -3.26 -13.39
CA TYR A 88 2.13 -3.93 -12.54
C TYR A 88 2.84 -4.97 -13.40
N ASP A 89 4.15 -5.12 -13.20
CA ASP A 89 4.82 -6.35 -13.63
C ASP A 89 4.46 -7.52 -12.70
N ALA A 90 5.05 -8.69 -12.94
CA ALA A 90 4.77 -9.90 -12.17
C ALA A 90 5.10 -9.78 -10.67
N PHE A 91 5.86 -8.76 -10.28
CA PHE A 91 6.46 -8.62 -8.94
C PHE A 91 5.92 -7.42 -8.17
N GLY A 92 5.08 -6.61 -8.82
CA GLY A 92 4.38 -5.49 -8.20
C GLY A 92 5.03 -4.13 -8.43
N ASN A 93 6.01 -4.02 -9.32
CA ASN A 93 6.63 -2.73 -9.65
C ASN A 93 5.63 -1.83 -10.38
N ILE A 94 5.55 -0.57 -9.92
CA ILE A 94 4.70 0.49 -10.48
C ILE A 94 5.33 1.87 -10.27
N THR A 95 4.83 2.85 -11.00
CA THR A 95 5.07 4.28 -10.72
C THR A 95 3.72 4.97 -10.53
N PRO A 96 3.19 5.00 -9.30
CA PRO A 96 1.93 5.66 -9.03
C PRO A 96 2.14 7.18 -8.90
N GLU A 97 1.47 7.95 -9.75
CA GLU A 97 1.61 9.42 -9.77
C GLU A 97 0.42 10.14 -9.13
N PHE A 98 -0.77 9.53 -9.14
CA PHE A 98 -1.99 10.18 -8.67
C PHE A 98 -2.27 9.97 -7.18
N GLN A 99 -1.89 8.81 -6.65
CA GLN A 99 -2.30 8.31 -5.33
C GLN A 99 -1.23 7.35 -4.78
N PRO A 100 -1.13 7.14 -3.46
CA PRO A 100 0.02 6.47 -2.85
C PRO A 100 -0.10 4.94 -2.71
N PHE A 101 -1.25 4.33 -3.00
CA PHE A 101 -1.49 2.89 -2.91
C PHE A 101 -0.94 2.13 -4.13
N GLY A 102 -0.23 1.04 -3.85
CA GLY A 102 0.34 0.14 -4.84
C GLY A 102 -0.12 -1.30 -4.65
N PHE A 103 0.84 -2.21 -4.78
CA PHE A 103 0.59 -3.66 -4.75
C PHE A 103 -0.19 -4.07 -3.48
N ALA A 104 -1.26 -4.85 -3.66
CA ALA A 104 -2.16 -5.33 -2.61
C ALA A 104 -2.64 -4.25 -1.60
N GLY A 105 -2.71 -2.98 -2.03
CA GLY A 105 -3.15 -1.85 -1.22
C GLY A 105 -2.09 -1.29 -0.24
N GLY A 106 -0.84 -1.73 -0.34
CA GLY A 106 0.26 -1.13 0.43
C GLY A 106 0.60 0.29 -0.04
N LEU A 107 1.24 1.10 0.81
CA LEU A 107 1.66 2.46 0.45
C LEU A 107 3.02 2.43 -0.26
N TYR A 108 3.06 2.81 -1.53
CA TYR A 108 4.27 2.86 -2.34
C TYR A 108 5.03 4.17 -2.13
N ASP A 109 6.34 4.08 -1.90
CA ASP A 109 7.25 5.22 -1.85
C ASP A 109 8.11 5.25 -3.12
N VAL A 110 7.88 6.25 -3.98
CA VAL A 110 8.58 6.40 -5.27
C VAL A 110 10.09 6.60 -5.13
N ASP A 111 10.56 7.17 -4.01
CA ASP A 111 11.99 7.47 -3.84
C ASP A 111 12.77 6.21 -3.46
N THR A 112 12.15 5.32 -2.68
CA THR A 112 12.79 4.08 -2.21
C THR A 112 12.34 2.86 -3.00
N LYS A 113 11.31 2.99 -3.85
CA LYS A 113 10.62 1.90 -4.56
C LYS A 113 10.05 0.80 -3.65
N LEU A 114 9.77 1.14 -2.39
CA LEU A 114 9.26 0.18 -1.41
C LEU A 114 7.74 0.30 -1.28
N THR A 115 7.07 -0.85 -1.11
CA THR A 115 5.65 -0.90 -0.75
C THR A 115 5.50 -1.21 0.73
N ARG A 116 4.96 -0.27 1.51
CA ARG A 116 4.72 -0.41 2.95
C ARG A 116 3.44 -1.17 3.22
N PHE A 117 3.55 -2.24 4.00
CA PHE A 117 2.45 -2.99 4.60
C PHE A 117 2.54 -2.93 6.12
N GLY A 118 1.92 -1.91 6.72
CA GLY A 118 1.88 -1.76 8.17
C GLY A 118 3.26 -1.71 8.83
N ALA A 119 3.71 -2.84 9.40
CA ALA A 119 4.99 -2.96 10.07
C ALA A 119 6.18 -3.32 9.16
N ARG A 120 5.95 -3.78 7.93
CA ARG A 120 7.00 -4.22 7.00
C ARG A 120 6.99 -3.43 5.69
N ASP A 121 8.16 -3.27 5.08
CA ASP A 121 8.30 -2.82 3.70
C ASP A 121 8.64 -4.00 2.80
N TYR A 122 7.96 -4.08 1.67
CA TYR A 122 8.20 -5.04 0.59
C TYR A 122 8.99 -4.34 -0.52
N GLU A 123 10.06 -4.98 -0.97
CA GLU A 123 10.87 -4.57 -2.11
C GLU A 123 10.50 -5.46 -3.29
N ALA A 124 9.84 -4.88 -4.29
CA ALA A 124 9.37 -5.61 -5.47
C ALA A 124 10.53 -6.03 -6.40
N GLU A 125 11.63 -5.27 -6.43
CA GLU A 125 12.81 -5.58 -7.26
C GLU A 125 13.53 -6.86 -6.83
N THR A 126 13.57 -7.13 -5.52
CA THR A 126 14.22 -8.33 -4.94
C THR A 126 13.23 -9.38 -4.46
N GLU A 127 11.93 -9.12 -4.60
CA GLU A 127 10.81 -9.98 -4.17
C GLU A 127 10.81 -10.31 -2.68
N ARG A 128 11.27 -9.38 -1.83
CA ARG A 128 11.53 -9.66 -0.41
C ARG A 128 10.95 -8.64 0.53
N TRP A 129 10.62 -9.11 1.73
CA TRP A 129 10.46 -8.22 2.87
C TRP A 129 11.83 -7.67 3.24
N THR A 130 11.90 -6.38 3.51
CA THR A 130 13.13 -5.70 4.00
C THR A 130 13.40 -5.96 5.49
N SER A 131 12.50 -6.68 6.17
CA SER A 131 12.64 -7.04 7.60
C SER A 131 12.11 -8.45 7.85
N LYS A 132 12.71 -9.13 8.84
CA LYS A 132 12.30 -10.48 9.26
C LYS A 132 10.82 -10.52 9.64
N ASP A 133 10.15 -11.63 9.33
CA ASP A 133 8.78 -11.85 9.74
C ASP A 133 8.63 -11.76 11.27
N PRO A 134 7.78 -10.86 11.80
CA PRO A 134 7.56 -10.72 13.25
C PRO A 134 7.06 -12.00 13.94
N ILE A 135 6.41 -12.92 13.21
CA ILE A 135 5.98 -14.21 13.75
C ILE A 135 7.05 -15.31 13.62
N ASN A 136 8.23 -14.97 13.10
CA ASN A 136 9.36 -15.88 12.85
C ASN A 136 8.91 -17.12 12.06
N PHE A 137 9.41 -18.30 12.42
CA PHE A 137 9.10 -19.56 11.74
C PHE A 137 7.65 -20.04 11.91
N LYS A 138 6.84 -19.36 12.73
CA LYS A 138 5.40 -19.69 12.87
C LYS A 138 4.61 -19.40 11.59
N GLY A 139 5.18 -18.64 10.64
CA GLY A 139 4.62 -18.43 9.30
C GLY A 139 4.81 -19.60 8.34
N GLY A 140 5.48 -20.69 8.75
CA GLY A 140 5.67 -21.89 7.93
C GLY A 140 6.76 -21.79 6.86
N SER A 141 7.46 -20.66 6.74
CA SER A 141 8.66 -20.52 5.90
C SER A 141 9.94 -20.56 6.75
N ALA A 142 10.96 -21.23 6.22
CA ALA A 142 12.33 -21.17 6.76
C ALA A 142 13.04 -19.85 6.41
N ASN A 143 12.52 -19.09 5.43
CA ASN A 143 13.06 -17.81 5.00
C ASN A 143 12.18 -16.65 5.51
N LEU A 144 12.65 -15.99 6.57
CA LEU A 144 11.92 -14.91 7.24
C LEU A 144 11.78 -13.62 6.40
N PHE A 145 12.38 -13.56 5.22
CA PHE A 145 12.33 -12.42 4.31
C PHE A 145 11.50 -12.71 3.04
N GLU A 146 10.96 -13.92 2.93
CA GLU A 146 10.28 -14.38 1.73
C GLU A 146 8.85 -13.84 1.63
N TYR A 147 8.49 -13.40 0.43
CA TYR A 147 7.09 -13.14 0.09
C TYR A 147 6.52 -14.40 -0.59
N VAL A 148 5.71 -15.16 0.16
CA VAL A 148 5.00 -16.38 -0.31
C VAL A 148 5.91 -17.33 -1.10
N GLY A 149 6.66 -18.20 -0.40
CA GLY A 149 7.31 -19.40 -0.93
C GLY A 149 7.78 -19.28 -2.37
N SER A 150 8.98 -18.74 -2.61
CA SER A 150 9.53 -18.32 -3.90
C SER A 150 9.53 -19.43 -4.96
N ALA A 151 8.36 -19.66 -5.54
CA ALA A 151 8.10 -20.46 -6.71
C ALA A 151 6.71 -20.08 -7.25
N GLN A 152 6.74 -19.23 -8.29
CA GLN A 152 5.69 -19.02 -9.29
C GLN A 152 4.50 -18.13 -8.90
N SER A 153 4.58 -16.92 -9.45
CA SER A 153 3.56 -16.19 -10.20
C SER A 153 2.20 -15.97 -9.53
N ILE A 154 1.79 -14.70 -9.56
CA ILE A 154 0.44 -14.17 -9.35
C ILE A 154 -0.63 -14.70 -10.34
N GLY A 155 -0.45 -15.92 -10.87
CA GLY A 155 -1.34 -16.60 -11.79
C GLY A 155 -2.08 -17.82 -11.23
N LEU A 156 -1.66 -18.44 -10.11
CA LEU A 156 -2.34 -19.64 -9.61
C LEU A 156 -2.42 -19.69 -8.09
N THR A 157 -3.65 -19.62 -7.59
CA THR A 157 -4.18 -20.30 -6.40
C THR A 157 -3.15 -20.77 -5.37
N ARG A 158 -2.62 -19.87 -4.55
CA ARG A 158 -2.37 -20.17 -3.14
C ARG A 158 -2.76 -18.96 -2.30
N GLN A 159 -3.68 -19.24 -1.36
CA GLN A 159 -4.20 -18.29 -0.40
C GLN A 159 -3.07 -17.43 0.14
N VAL A 160 -3.34 -16.14 0.11
CA VAL A 160 -2.62 -15.12 0.85
C VAL A 160 -2.22 -15.70 2.20
N SER A 161 -0.93 -15.76 2.49
CA SER A 161 -0.45 -15.82 3.87
C SER A 161 -0.77 -14.47 4.52
N LEU A 162 -2.07 -14.22 4.71
CA LEU A 162 -2.65 -13.07 5.38
C LEU A 162 -2.46 -13.17 6.90
N LEU A 163 -1.98 -14.33 7.39
CA LEU A 163 -1.82 -14.61 8.82
C LEU A 163 -0.76 -13.73 9.49
N GLY A 164 0.25 -13.26 8.76
CA GLY A 164 1.29 -12.36 9.26
C GLY A 164 1.07 -10.87 8.95
N LEU A 165 0.00 -10.53 8.24
CA LEU A 165 -0.29 -9.16 7.76
C LEU A 165 -1.40 -8.45 8.56
N LEU A 166 -2.19 -9.20 9.34
CA LEU A 166 -3.38 -8.69 10.05
C LEU A 166 -3.35 -8.77 11.57
N LEU A 167 -2.37 -9.44 12.18
CA LEU A 167 -2.31 -9.55 13.63
C LEU A 167 -1.43 -8.46 14.24
N PRO A 168 -1.99 -7.51 15.01
CA PRO A 168 -1.19 -6.78 15.98
C PRO A 168 -0.74 -7.79 17.05
N LEU A 169 0.55 -7.83 17.35
CA LEU A 169 0.98 -8.27 18.68
C LEU A 169 0.45 -7.30 19.74
#